data_AF-A0A383EJ14-F1
#
_entry.id   AF-A0A383EJ14-F1
#
_cell.length_a   1.000
_cell.length_b   1.000
_cell.length_c   1.000
_cell.angle_alpha   90.00
_cell.angle_beta   90.00
_cell.angle_gamma   90.00
#
_symmetry.space_group_name_H-M   'P 1'
#
loop_
_entity.id
_entity.type
_entity.pdbx_description
1 polymer ?
#
loop_
_entity_poly.entity_id
_entity_poly.type
_entity_poly.pdbx_seq_one_letter_code
_entity_poly.pdbx_strand_id
1 'polypeptide(L)'
;MNFDVDWLLKFFTYSSIQVKFISSFIAILVFIVVRRVLVGIIANKIEDSFMRYRWQKTITYVVFFFAVITIGRVWFKGVESIATYFGL
;
A
#
# COMPACT_ATOMS: atom_id res chain seq x y z
N MET A 1 15.03 6.75 -17.93
CA MET A 1 13.74 7.39 -17.60
C MET A 1 13.68 7.54 -16.09
N ASN A 2 13.91 8.75 -15.57
CA ASN A 2 13.59 9.03 -14.15
C ASN A 2 12.09 9.29 -14.10
N PHE A 3 11.34 8.33 -13.56
CA PHE A 3 9.93 8.55 -13.27
C PHE A 3 9.86 9.42 -12.02
N ASP A 4 9.58 10.71 -12.23
CA ASP A 4 9.32 11.66 -11.16
C ASP A 4 7.98 11.27 -10.50
N VAL A 5 8.07 10.50 -9.41
CA VAL A 5 6.91 9.98 -8.66
C VAL A 5 6.52 10.87 -7.48
N ASP A 6 7.17 12.02 -7.34
CA ASP A 6 6.96 12.93 -6.22
C ASP A 6 5.56 13.54 -6.24
N TRP A 7 4.95 13.69 -7.42
CA TRP A 7 3.56 14.11 -7.54
C TRP A 7 2.57 13.09 -6.96
N LEU A 8 2.88 11.79 -7.06
CA LEU A 8 2.08 10.74 -6.42
C LEU A 8 2.22 10.82 -4.91
N LEU A 9 3.45 10.98 -4.40
CA LEU A 9 3.72 11.11 -2.97
C LEU A 9 3.05 12.36 -2.35
N LYS A 10 3.01 13.48 -3.09
CA LYS A 10 2.26 14.68 -2.71
C LYS A 10 0.76 14.45 -2.64
N PHE A 11 0.20 13.62 -3.53
CA PHE A 11 -1.21 13.24 -3.51
C PHE A 11 -1.60 12.50 -2.22
N PHE A 12 -0.73 11.61 -1.72
CA PHE A 12 -0.95 10.92 -0.43
C PHE A 12 -0.83 11.84 0.79
N THR A 13 -0.26 13.04 0.64
CA THR A 13 0.09 13.94 1.75
C THR A 13 -0.95 15.04 1.98
N TYR A 14 -1.87 15.28 1.04
CA TYR A 14 -2.87 16.35 1.15
C TYR A 14 -3.94 16.08 2.21
N SER A 15 -4.22 17.08 3.06
CA SER A 15 -4.91 16.92 4.36
C SER A 15 -6.43 17.12 4.35
N SER A 16 -7.11 16.91 3.21
CA SER A 16 -8.59 16.84 3.22
C SER A 16 -9.05 15.40 3.48
N ILE A 17 -10.13 15.20 4.24
CA ILE A 17 -10.65 13.86 4.55
C ILE A 17 -10.95 13.06 3.28
N GLN A 18 -11.47 13.73 2.25
CA GLN A 18 -11.75 13.15 0.92
C GLN A 18 -10.46 12.67 0.23
N VAL A 19 -9.38 13.45 0.30
CA VAL A 19 -8.08 13.05 -0.26
C VAL A 19 -7.50 11.86 0.51
N LYS A 20 -7.66 11.77 1.84
CA LYS A 20 -7.23 10.60 2.62
C LYS A 20 -7.94 9.30 2.22
N PHE A 21 -9.23 9.38 1.89
CA PHE A 21 -9.98 8.23 1.37
C PHE A 21 -9.49 7.82 -0.02
N ILE A 22 -9.36 8.77 -0.94
CA ILE A 22 -8.88 8.52 -2.30
C ILE A 22 -7.44 7.99 -2.26
N SER A 23 -6.58 8.55 -1.43
CA SER A 23 -5.20 8.12 -1.28
C SER A 23 -5.12 6.71 -0.72
N SER A 24 -5.92 6.36 0.30
CA SER A 24 -5.98 4.99 0.82
C SER A 24 -6.46 3.99 -0.24
N PHE A 25 -7.47 4.37 -1.03
CA PHE A 25 -7.98 3.55 -2.13
C PHE A 25 -6.92 3.31 -3.21
N ILE A 26 -6.23 4.37 -3.65
CA ILE A 26 -5.12 4.27 -4.61
C ILE A 26 -3.99 3.42 -4.05
N ALA A 27 -3.61 3.59 -2.78
CA ALA A 27 -2.58 2.77 -2.14
C ALA A 27 -2.94 1.28 -2.20
N ILE A 28 -4.19 0.92 -1.84
CA ILE A 28 -4.68 -0.46 -1.90
C ILE A 28 -4.59 -0.99 -3.34
N LEU A 29 -5.03 -0.22 -4.33
CA LEU A 29 -4.94 -0.62 -5.74
C LEU A 29 -3.48 -0.87 -6.17
N VAL A 30 -2.56 0.02 -5.80
CA VAL A 30 -1.13 -0.14 -6.09
C VAL A 30 -0.60 -1.43 -5.47
N PHE A 31 -0.91 -1.70 -4.20
CA PHE A 31 -0.46 -2.94 -3.54
C PHE A 31 -1.06 -4.20 -4.18
N ILE A 32 -2.30 -4.16 -4.67
CA ILE A 32 -2.92 -5.26 -5.42
C ILE A 32 -2.18 -5.51 -6.73
N VAL A 33 -1.88 -4.46 -7.48
CA VAL A 33 -1.15 -4.54 -8.75
C VAL A 33 0.26 -5.09 -8.52
N VAL A 34 1.00 -4.52 -7.56
CA VAL A 34 2.34 -4.98 -7.18
C VAL A 34 2.31 -6.46 -6.80
N ARG A 35 1.36 -6.89 -5.97
CA ARG A 35 1.21 -8.31 -5.61
C ARG A 35 1.00 -9.19 -6.83
N ARG A 36 0.09 -8.82 -7.74
CA ARG A 36 -0.17 -9.61 -8.96
C ARG A 36 1.08 -9.72 -9.84
N VAL A 37 1.80 -8.62 -10.02
CA VAL A 37 3.03 -8.60 -10.81
C VAL A 37 4.10 -9.49 -10.17
N LEU A 38 4.36 -9.34 -8.87
CA LEU A 38 5.35 -10.15 -8.15
C LEU A 38 5.02 -11.64 -8.21
N VAL A 39 3.75 -12.00 -7.98
CA VAL A 39 3.31 -13.40 -8.06
C VAL A 39 3.41 -13.95 -9.48
N GLY A 40 3.08 -13.16 -10.50
CA GLY A 40 3.21 -13.55 -11.92
C GLY A 40 4.66 -13.78 -12.33
N ILE A 41 5.58 -12.91 -11.90
CA ILE A 41 7.02 -13.05 -12.16
C ILE A 41 7.56 -14.34 -11.51
N ILE A 42 7.19 -14.60 -10.26
CA ILE A 42 7.63 -15.81 -9.56
C ILE A 42 7.02 -17.07 -10.17
N ALA A 43 5.75 -17.02 -10.57
CA ALA A 43 5.08 -18.14 -11.23
C ALA A 43 5.78 -18.56 -12.54
N ASN A 44 6.38 -17.61 -13.26
CA ASN A 44 7.14 -17.90 -14.47
C ASN A 44 8.59 -18.33 -14.19
N LYS A 45 9.11 -18.14 -12.97
CA LYS A 45 10.50 -18.46 -12.61
C LYS A 45 10.68 -19.75 -11.82
N ILE A 46 9.62 -20.26 -11.19
CA ILE A 46 9.69 -21.40 -10.28
C ILE A 46 8.72 -22.49 -10.74
N GLU A 47 9.27 -23.59 -11.28
CA GLU A 47 8.50 -24.78 -11.66
C GLU A 47 8.06 -25.62 -10.45
N ASP A 48 8.84 -25.59 -9.36
CA ASP A 48 8.53 -26.33 -8.14
C ASP A 48 7.33 -25.70 -7.39
N SER A 49 6.23 -26.44 -7.32
CA SER A 49 4.98 -26.03 -6.69
C SER A 49 5.11 -25.72 -5.19
N PHE A 50 5.99 -26.42 -4.46
CA PHE A 50 6.19 -26.17 -3.03
C PHE A 50 6.93 -24.85 -2.79
N MET A 51 7.94 -24.59 -3.60
CA MET A 51 8.70 -23.35 -3.54
C MET A 51 7.80 -22.16 -3.94
N ARG A 52 7.00 -22.31 -5.02
CA ARG A 52 6.04 -21.30 -5.49
C ARG A 52 5.02 -20.90 -4.43
N TYR A 53 4.44 -21.87 -3.72
CA TYR A 53 3.47 -21.58 -2.65
C TYR A 53 4.10 -20.76 -1.52
N ARG A 54 5.33 -21.11 -1.12
CA ARG A 54 6.07 -20.40 -0.06
C ARG A 54 6.34 -18.95 -0.45
N TRP A 55 6.78 -18.71 -1.69
CA TRP A 55 7.01 -17.37 -2.21
C TRP A 55 5.73 -16.52 -2.32
N GLN A 56 4.63 -17.10 -2.80
CA GLN A 56 3.33 -16.39 -2.84
C GLN A 56 2.87 -15.97 -1.45
N LYS A 57 3.05 -16.85 -0.46
CA LYS A 57 2.73 -16.59 0.94
C LYS A 57 3.61 -15.46 1.48
N THR A 58 4.93 -15.55 1.31
CA THR A 58 5.87 -14.49 1.71
C THR A 58 5.54 -13.14 1.07
N ILE A 59 5.32 -13.08 -0.25
CA ILE A 59 4.93 -11.82 -0.93
C ILE A 59 3.65 -11.25 -0.32
N THR A 60 2.65 -12.10 -0.06
CA THR A 60 1.38 -11.63 0.49
C THR A 60 1.56 -11.01 1.88
N TYR A 61 2.33 -11.64 2.77
CA TYR A 61 2.61 -11.07 4.09
C TYR A 61 3.44 -9.78 4.02
N VAL A 62 4.46 -9.75 3.16
CA VAL A 62 5.30 -8.56 2.96
C VAL A 62 4.48 -7.39 2.42
N VAL A 63 3.69 -7.62 1.36
CA VAL A 63 2.79 -6.60 0.79
C VAL A 63 1.77 -6.13 1.81
N PHE A 64 1.17 -7.04 2.57
CA PHE A 64 0.20 -6.68 3.61
C PHE A 64 0.83 -5.83 4.71
N PHE A 65 2.02 -6.19 5.19
CA PHE A 65 2.75 -5.43 6.20
C PHE A 65 3.02 -3.99 5.74
N PHE A 66 3.53 -3.81 4.52
CA PHE A 66 3.75 -2.47 3.96
C PHE A 66 2.45 -1.70 3.72
N ALA A 67 1.38 -2.37 3.30
CA ALA A 67 0.07 -1.75 3.12
C ALA A 67 -0.49 -1.22 4.44
N VAL A 68 -0.45 -2.03 5.52
CA VAL A 68 -0.89 -1.63 6.85
C VAL A 68 -0.09 -0.45 7.38
N ILE A 69 1.23 -0.45 7.24
CA ILE A 69 2.08 0.68 7.67
C ILE A 69 1.72 1.95 6.89
N THR A 70 1.57 1.85 5.56
CA THR A 70 1.28 2.99 4.70
C THR A 70 -0.07 3.61 5.04
N ILE A 71 -1.12 2.78 5.13
CA ILE A 71 -2.47 3.22 5.48
C ILE A 71 -2.49 3.73 6.91
N GLY A 72 -1.91 2.99 7.86
CA GLY A 72 -1.81 3.39 9.26
C GLY A 72 -1.20 4.78 9.42
N ARG A 73 -0.16 5.14 8.64
CA ARG A 73 0.43 6.48 8.67
C ARG A 73 -0.51 7.59 8.20
N VAL A 74 -1.31 7.34 7.16
CA VAL A 74 -2.32 8.30 6.65
C VAL A 74 -3.39 8.56 7.71
N TRP A 75 -3.84 7.50 8.37
CA TRP A 75 -4.87 7.57 9.40
C TRP A 75 -4.34 8.15 10.71
N PHE A 76 -3.09 7.88 11.12
CA PHE A 76 -2.51 8.45 12.34
C PHE A 76 -2.51 9.99 12.31
N LYS A 77 -2.13 10.60 11.17
CA LYS A 77 -2.28 12.05 10.94
C LYS A 77 -3.74 12.52 10.88
N GLY A 78 -4.68 11.62 10.60
CA GLY A 78 -6.12 11.89 10.68
C GLY A 78 -6.67 11.83 12.09
N VAL A 79 -6.17 10.93 12.94
CA VAL A 79 -6.62 10.76 14.33
C VAL A 79 -6.39 12.05 15.12
N GLU A 80 -5.29 12.76 14.91
CA GLU A 80 -5.01 14.04 15.57
C GLU A 80 -6.05 15.12 15.21
N SER A 81 -6.46 15.18 13.94
CA SER A 81 -7.54 16.07 13.49
C SER A 81 -8.89 15.67 14.10
N ILE A 82 -9.17 14.37 14.21
CA ILE A 82 -10.39 13.87 14.85
C ILE A 82 -10.38 14.22 16.34
N ALA A 83 -9.28 13.99 17.06
CA ALA A 83 -9.16 14.36 18.48
C ALA A 83 -9.47 15.84 18.70
N THR A 84 -8.93 16.71 17.84
CA THR A 84 -9.22 18.16 17.85
C THR A 84 -10.72 18.46 17.64
N TYR A 85 -11.38 17.77 16.70
CA TYR A 85 -12.82 17.91 16.47
C TYR A 85 -13.66 17.40 17.66
N PHE A 86 -13.16 16.41 18.38
CA PHE A 86 -13.81 15.83 19.57
C PHE A 86 -13.41 16.52 20.88
N GLY A 87 -12.55 17.54 20.85
CA GLY A 87 -12.14 18.32 22.02
C GLY A 87 -11.16 17.60 22.96
N LEU A 88 -10.44 16.59 22.47
CA LEU A 88 -9.33 15.91 23.13
C LEU A 88 -7.98 16.41 22.59
#